data_AF-A0A9X2XXU8-F1
#
_entry.id   AF-A0A9X2XXU8-F1
#
_cell.length_a   1.000
_cell.length_b   1.000
_cell.length_c   1.000
_cell.angle_alpha   90.00
_cell.angle_beta   90.00
_cell.angle_gamma   90.00
#
_symmetry.space_group_name_H-M   'P 1'
#
loop_
_entity.id
_entity.type
_entity.pdbx_description
1 polymer ?
#
loop_
_entity_poly.entity_id
_entity_poly.type
_entity_poly.pdbx_seq_one_letter_code
_entity_poly.pdbx_strand_id
1 'polypeptide(L)'
;HHSVKRFYGFNGLMKHPLHGALELAAGILPLLILGLPKAIAEVLTVAIAVQLLLQHSNADYRVGPLRKVLALNEGHRFHHLKWAGIGDVNFGLFTLGLDHALRTFSFDSQRRFSLDPPMNC
;
A
#
# COMPACT_ATOMS: atom_id res chain seq x y z
N HIS A 1 8.36 -7.55 2.49
CA HIS A 1 7.42 -6.42 2.47
C HIS A 1 6.64 -6.24 3.78
N HIS A 2 5.78 -7.18 4.19
CA HIS A 2 4.94 -7.01 5.40
C HIS A 2 5.64 -7.22 6.75
N SER A 3 6.83 -7.84 6.79
CA SER A 3 7.55 -8.13 8.04
C SER A 3 8.67 -7.13 8.38
N VAL A 4 8.51 -5.85 8.01
CA VAL A 4 9.57 -4.85 8.15
C VAL A 4 9.84 -4.47 9.61
N LYS A 5 11.11 -4.20 9.94
CA LYS A 5 11.55 -3.66 11.25
C LYS A 5 11.69 -2.14 11.26
N ARG A 6 11.76 -1.53 10.07
CA ARG A 6 11.82 -0.08 9.85
C ARG A 6 10.95 0.22 8.65
N PHE A 7 10.16 1.30 8.71
CA PHE A 7 9.22 1.70 7.67
C PHE A 7 9.78 2.91 6.91
N TYR A 8 10.13 2.74 5.64
CA TYR A 8 10.69 3.74 4.73
C TYR A 8 10.42 3.33 3.27
N GLY A 9 10.50 4.30 2.34
CA GLY A 9 9.96 4.15 0.98
C GLY A 9 10.37 2.86 0.24
N PHE A 10 11.64 2.46 0.31
CA PHE A 10 12.11 1.26 -0.38
C PHE A 10 11.50 -0.04 0.12
N ASN A 11 10.88 -0.07 1.31
CA ASN A 11 10.16 -1.26 1.77
C ASN A 11 9.07 -1.69 0.77
N GLY A 12 8.46 -0.74 0.05
CA GLY A 12 7.51 -0.96 -1.05
C GLY A 12 8.04 -1.87 -2.16
N LEU A 13 9.35 -1.85 -2.37
CA LEU A 13 10.03 -2.61 -3.42
C LEU A 13 10.63 -3.92 -2.90
N MET A 14 10.67 -4.13 -1.57
CA MET A 14 11.28 -5.30 -0.95
C MET A 14 10.36 -6.53 -0.97
N LYS A 15 10.36 -7.21 -2.12
CA LYS A 15 9.76 -8.54 -2.33
C LYS A 15 10.70 -9.42 -3.14
N HIS A 16 10.52 -10.73 -3.03
CA HIS A 16 11.26 -11.66 -3.89
C HIS A 16 10.96 -11.32 -5.37
N PRO A 17 11.97 -11.19 -6.24
CA PRO A 17 11.75 -10.71 -7.62
C PRO A 17 10.69 -11.51 -8.38
N LEU A 18 10.69 -12.83 -8.24
CA LEU A 18 9.68 -13.70 -8.85
C LEU A 18 8.27 -13.40 -8.35
N HIS A 19 8.10 -13.17 -7.06
CA HIS A 19 6.79 -12.86 -6.48
C HIS A 19 6.27 -11.51 -6.99
N GLY A 20 7.15 -10.49 -7.02
CA GLY A 20 6.80 -9.19 -7.59
C GLY A 20 6.45 -9.24 -9.09
N ALA A 21 7.17 -10.06 -9.87
CA ALA A 21 6.87 -10.26 -11.28
C ALA A 21 5.51 -10.92 -11.50
N LEU A 22 5.15 -11.92 -10.68
CA LEU A 22 3.84 -12.59 -10.74
C LEU A 22 2.70 -11.65 -10.35
N GLU A 23 2.85 -10.86 -9.29
CA GLU A 23 1.86 -9.85 -8.89
C GLU A 23 1.65 -8.81 -9.99
N LEU A 24 2.75 -8.31 -10.58
CA LEU A 24 2.69 -7.33 -11.67
C LEU A 24 2.01 -7.92 -12.91
N ALA A 25 2.37 -9.15 -13.28
CA ALA A 25 1.75 -9.85 -14.40
C ALA A 25 0.26 -10.05 -14.15
N ALA A 26 -0.16 -10.51 -12.96
CA ALA A 26 -1.57 -10.67 -12.63
C ALA A 26 -2.34 -9.34 -12.70
N GLY A 27 -1.74 -8.23 -12.28
CA GLY A 27 -2.36 -6.91 -12.33
C GLY A 27 -2.43 -6.27 -13.72
N ILE A 28 -1.44 -6.51 -14.58
CA ILE A 28 -1.33 -5.85 -15.89
C ILE A 28 -1.80 -6.72 -17.06
N LEU A 29 -1.66 -8.04 -16.98
CA LEU A 29 -2.00 -8.96 -18.08
C LEU A 29 -3.45 -8.81 -18.58
N PRO A 30 -4.48 -8.67 -17.72
CA PRO A 30 -5.83 -8.41 -18.19
C PRO A 30 -5.93 -7.12 -19.02
N LEU A 31 -5.22 -6.07 -18.60
CA LEU A 31 -5.19 -4.79 -19.33
C LEU A 31 -4.50 -4.94 -20.68
N LEU A 32 -3.39 -5.69 -20.74
CA LEU A 32 -2.69 -5.98 -22.00
C LEU A 32 -3.58 -6.77 -22.98
N ILE A 33 -4.32 -7.77 -22.48
CA ILE A 33 -5.28 -8.54 -23.29
C ILE A 33 -6.38 -7.63 -23.86
N LEU A 34 -6.82 -6.62 -23.08
CA LEU A 34 -7.79 -5.61 -23.51
C LEU A 34 -7.18 -4.51 -24.40
N GLY A 35 -5.91 -4.61 -24.78
CA GLY A 35 -5.26 -3.69 -25.71
C GLY A 35 -4.65 -2.44 -25.08
N LEU A 36 -4.18 -2.53 -23.82
CA LEU A 36 -3.49 -1.42 -23.14
C LEU A 36 -2.34 -0.85 -24.01
N PRO A 37 -2.38 0.44 -24.38
CA PRO A 37 -1.31 1.03 -25.18
C PRO A 37 0.03 1.06 -24.42
N LYS A 38 1.12 0.80 -25.14
CA LYS A 38 2.49 0.77 -24.56
C LYS A 38 2.80 2.02 -23.72
N ALA A 39 2.51 3.21 -24.23
CA ALA A 39 2.78 4.46 -23.51
C ALA A 39 2.05 4.52 -22.16
N ILE A 40 0.82 4.00 -22.08
CA ILE A 40 0.07 3.94 -20.83
C ILE A 40 0.68 2.90 -19.88
N ALA A 41 1.11 1.75 -20.40
CA ALA A 41 1.81 0.74 -19.60
C ALA A 41 3.11 1.29 -18.98
N GLU A 42 3.88 2.09 -19.73
CA GLU A 42 5.10 2.74 -19.26
C GLU A 42 4.81 3.74 -18.13
N VAL A 43 3.83 4.62 -18.32
CA VAL A 43 3.39 5.57 -17.30
C VAL A 43 2.87 4.85 -16.06
N LEU A 44 2.07 3.79 -16.24
CA LEU A 44 1.54 2.99 -15.14
C LEU A 44 2.67 2.32 -14.34
N THR A 45 3.71 1.82 -15.01
CA THR A 45 4.88 1.22 -14.35
C THR A 45 5.58 2.23 -13.44
N VAL A 46 5.83 3.43 -13.94
CA VAL A 46 6.45 4.51 -13.15
C VAL A 46 5.52 4.92 -12.00
N ALA A 47 4.22 5.06 -12.26
CA ALA A 47 3.24 5.42 -11.25
C ALA A 47 3.17 4.38 -10.12
N ILE A 48 3.19 3.08 -10.43
CA ILE A 48 3.24 2.01 -9.42
C ILE A 48 4.53 2.10 -8.61
N ALA A 49 5.68 2.29 -9.25
CA ALA A 49 6.96 2.40 -8.53
C ALA A 49 6.96 3.59 -7.56
N VAL A 50 6.50 4.77 -8.00
CA VAL A 50 6.36 5.95 -7.15
C VAL A 50 5.35 5.70 -6.03
N GLN A 51 4.22 5.07 -6.34
CA GLN A 51 3.18 4.77 -5.35
C GLN A 51 3.69 3.84 -4.25
N LEU A 52 4.42 2.79 -4.61
CA LEU A 52 5.04 1.88 -3.64
C LEU A 52 6.02 2.61 -2.71
N LEU A 53 6.77 3.59 -3.23
CA LEU A 53 7.63 4.44 -2.40
C LEU A 53 6.80 5.32 -1.45
N LEU A 54 5.73 5.94 -1.94
CA LEU A 54 4.88 6.85 -1.16
C LEU A 54 4.07 6.13 -0.08
N GLN A 55 3.56 4.93 -0.37
CA GLN A 55 2.89 4.03 0.58
C GLN A 55 3.77 3.69 1.79
N HIS A 56 5.09 3.71 1.58
CA HIS A 56 6.08 3.34 2.59
C HIS A 56 6.90 4.51 3.10
N SER A 57 6.67 5.72 2.58
CA SER A 57 7.57 6.86 2.74
C SER A 57 7.68 7.31 4.19
N ASN A 58 8.89 7.37 4.74
CA ASN A 58 9.14 7.86 6.09
C ASN A 58 9.21 9.39 6.21
N ALA A 59 8.91 10.12 5.14
CA ALA A 59 8.83 11.57 5.19
C ALA A 59 7.62 12.01 6.02
N ASP A 60 7.80 13.05 6.84
CA ASP A 60 6.71 13.65 7.61
C ASP A 60 5.91 14.61 6.72
N TYR A 61 5.01 14.04 5.92
CA TYR A 61 4.08 14.79 5.09
C TYR A 61 2.65 14.65 5.61
N ARG A 62 1.82 15.65 5.30
CA ARG A 62 0.39 15.67 5.64
C ARG A 62 -0.45 15.80 4.39
N VAL A 63 -1.35 14.85 4.14
CA VAL A 63 -2.25 14.89 2.95
C VAL A 63 -3.66 15.36 3.27
N GLY A 64 -3.94 15.69 4.54
CA GLY A 64 -5.21 16.25 4.96
C GLY A 64 -6.39 15.35 4.57
N PRO A 65 -7.49 15.90 4.03
CA PRO A 65 -8.68 15.12 3.65
C PRO A 65 -8.42 13.99 2.67
N LEU A 66 -7.38 14.09 1.82
CA LEU A 66 -7.03 13.08 0.83
C LEU A 66 -6.63 11.74 1.47
N ARG A 67 -6.30 11.69 2.76
CA ARG A 67 -6.02 10.44 3.50
C ARG A 67 -7.15 9.42 3.44
N LYS A 68 -8.38 9.87 3.22
CA LYS A 68 -9.56 9.00 3.12
C LYS A 68 -9.72 8.38 1.73
N VAL A 69 -9.02 8.89 0.72
CA VAL A 69 -9.20 8.49 -0.68
C VAL A 69 -7.93 7.88 -1.24
N LEU A 70 -6.76 8.47 -0.95
CA LEU A 70 -5.46 8.02 -1.44
C LEU A 70 -4.85 6.99 -0.50
N ALA A 71 -4.35 5.90 -1.07
CA ALA A 71 -3.66 4.85 -0.32
C ALA A 71 -2.19 5.23 -0.08
N LEU A 72 -1.93 6.23 0.76
CA LEU A 72 -0.59 6.73 1.10
C LEU A 72 -0.15 6.25 2.49
N ASN A 73 1.11 6.51 2.89
CA ASN A 73 1.68 6.03 4.16
C ASN A 73 0.76 6.29 5.36
N GLU A 74 0.18 7.49 5.49
CA GLU A 74 -0.68 7.87 6.62
C GLU A 74 -1.73 6.80 6.95
N GLY A 75 -2.31 6.13 5.95
CA GLY A 75 -3.25 5.01 6.10
C GLY A 75 -2.64 3.62 5.79
N HIS A 76 -1.70 3.52 4.86
CA HIS A 76 -1.14 2.23 4.46
C HIS A 76 -0.34 1.54 5.57
N ARG A 77 0.27 2.29 6.49
CA ARG A 77 0.96 1.71 7.66
C ARG A 77 0.07 0.85 8.56
N PHE A 78 -1.26 1.01 8.52
CA PHE A 78 -2.20 0.14 9.24
C PHE A 78 -2.21 -1.27 8.65
N HIS A 79 -2.12 -1.41 7.32
CA HIS A 79 -2.00 -2.69 6.61
C HIS A 79 -0.77 -3.49 7.07
N HIS A 80 0.29 -2.80 7.46
CA HIS A 80 1.54 -3.41 7.91
C HIS A 80 1.56 -3.83 9.38
N LEU A 81 0.45 -3.69 10.11
CA LEU A 81 0.33 -4.25 11.45
C LEU A 81 0.37 -5.79 11.35
N LYS A 82 1.31 -6.41 12.06
CA LYS A 82 1.64 -7.84 11.91
C LYS A 82 0.56 -8.81 12.39
N TRP A 83 -0.47 -8.29 13.06
CA TRP A 83 -1.50 -9.09 13.70
C TRP A 83 -2.67 -9.29 12.76
N ALA A 84 -2.99 -10.55 12.46
CA ALA A 84 -4.17 -10.92 11.68
C ALA A 84 -5.45 -10.32 12.32
N GLY A 85 -6.37 -9.85 11.49
CA GLY A 85 -7.57 -9.12 11.89
C GLY A 85 -7.33 -7.63 12.22
N ILE A 86 -6.09 -7.22 12.49
CA ILE A 86 -5.73 -5.80 12.75
C ILE A 86 -5.09 -5.18 11.52
N GLY A 87 -4.17 -5.90 10.86
CA GLY A 87 -3.51 -5.46 9.63
C GLY A 87 -4.34 -5.68 8.37
N ASP A 88 -5.51 -6.31 8.47
CA ASP A 88 -6.35 -6.65 7.32
C ASP A 88 -7.23 -5.45 6.90
N VAL A 89 -6.59 -4.31 6.61
CA VAL A 89 -7.23 -3.03 6.31
C VAL A 89 -6.42 -2.22 5.30
N ASN A 90 -7.05 -1.29 4.58
CA ASN A 90 -6.40 -0.36 3.66
C ASN A 90 -5.54 -1.05 2.57
N PHE A 91 -6.11 -2.04 1.90
CA PHE A 91 -5.45 -2.89 0.89
C PHE A 91 -5.13 -2.18 -0.42
N GLY A 92 -5.78 -1.05 -0.71
CA GLY A 92 -5.64 -0.33 -1.97
C GLY A 92 -4.20 0.06 -2.33
N LEU A 93 -3.87 0.00 -3.64
CA LEU A 93 -2.57 0.45 -4.17
C LEU A 93 -2.54 1.98 -4.36
N PHE A 94 -3.47 2.51 -5.15
CA PHE A 94 -3.56 3.95 -5.43
C PHE A 94 -4.66 4.64 -4.60
N THR A 95 -5.81 3.98 -4.46
CA THR A 95 -6.99 4.54 -3.80
C THR A 95 -7.60 3.55 -2.81
N LEU A 96 -8.32 4.08 -1.84
CA LEU A 96 -9.05 3.33 -0.79
C LEU A 96 -10.52 3.12 -1.18
N GLY A 97 -10.89 3.30 -2.44
CA GLY A 97 -12.29 3.20 -2.88
C GLY A 97 -12.90 1.82 -2.61
N LEU A 98 -12.16 0.76 -2.94
CA LEU A 98 -12.59 -0.61 -2.61
C LEU A 98 -12.57 -0.87 -1.11
N ASP A 99 -11.63 -0.29 -0.36
CA ASP A 99 -11.60 -0.42 1.10
C ASP A 99 -12.85 0.19 1.76
N HIS A 100 -13.35 1.32 1.25
CA HIS A 100 -14.62 1.87 1.72
C HIS A 100 -15.80 0.99 1.31
N ALA A 101 -15.84 0.53 0.07
CA ALA A 101 -16.94 -0.31 -0.43
C ALA A 101 -17.04 -1.65 0.33
N LEU A 102 -15.90 -2.24 0.68
CA LEU A 102 -15.78 -3.52 1.38
C LEU A 102 -15.67 -3.39 2.90
N ARG A 103 -15.71 -2.15 3.43
CA ARG A 103 -15.58 -1.85 4.87
C ARG A 103 -14.26 -2.32 5.49
N THR A 104 -13.18 -2.26 4.72
CA THR A 104 -11.79 -2.52 5.17
C THR A 104 -10.97 -1.24 5.34
N PHE A 105 -11.59 -0.05 5.22
CA PHE A 105 -10.92 1.22 5.53
C PHE A 105 -10.73 1.39 7.05
N SER A 106 -9.52 1.79 7.48
CA SER A 106 -9.22 2.09 8.87
C SER A 106 -8.25 3.27 9.00
N PHE A 107 -8.51 4.16 9.95
CA PHE A 107 -7.58 5.25 10.28
C PHE A 107 -7.76 5.72 11.72
N ASP A 108 -6.65 5.79 12.46
CA ASP A 108 -6.58 6.34 13.81
C ASP A 108 -5.41 7.32 13.92
N SER A 109 -5.74 8.60 14.09
CA SER A 109 -4.73 9.68 14.20
C SER A 109 -3.84 9.59 15.45
N GLN A 110 -4.30 8.89 16.49
CA GLN A 110 -3.58 8.75 17.76
C GLN A 110 -2.74 7.47 17.82
N ARG A 111 -2.90 6.57 16.84
CA ARG A 111 -2.18 5.30 16.81
C ARG A 111 -0.69 5.52 16.63
N ARG A 112 0.07 5.08 17.63
CA ARG A 112 1.53 4.95 17.55
C ARG A 112 1.87 3.57 17.02
N PHE A 113 2.72 3.51 16.01
CA PHE A 113 3.18 2.26 15.42
C PHE A 113 4.42 1.78 16.18
N SER A 114 4.28 0.73 16.98
CA SER A 114 5.40 0.01 17.59
C SER A 114 5.58 -1.36 16.93
N LEU A 115 6.79 -1.89 17.05
CA LEU A 115 7.08 -3.29 16.74
C LEU A 115 6.63 -4.24 17.86
N ASP A 116 6.34 -3.68 19.05
CA ASP A 116 5.93 -4.41 20.23
C ASP A 116 4.46 -4.84 20.16
N PRO A 117 4.09 -5.96 20.79
CA PRO A 117 2.69 -6.33 20.91
C PRO A 117 1.89 -5.22 21.62
N PRO A 118 0.61 -5.01 21.24
CA PRO A 118 -0.25 -4.16 22.05
C PRO A 118 -0.29 -4.73 23.48
N MET A 119 0.07 -3.90 24.48
CA MET A 119 -0.12 -4.28 25.88
C MET A 119 -1.62 -4.39 26.14
N ASN A 120 -2.12 -5.63 26.14
CA ASN A 120 -3.42 -6.11 26.58
C ASN A 120 -4.68 -5.44 26.01
N CYS A 121 -5.56 -6.26 25.45
CA CYS A 121 -7.01 -6.05 25.55
C CYS A 121 -7.47 -6.54 26.93
#